data_AF-A0AAT9IYZ0-F1
#
_entry.id   AF-A0AAT9IYZ0-F1
#
_cell.length_a   1.000
_cell.length_b   1.000
_cell.length_c   1.000
_cell.angle_alpha   90.00
_cell.angle_beta   90.00
_cell.angle_gamma   90.00
#
_symmetry.space_group_name_H-M   'P 1'
#
loop_
_entity.id
_entity.type
_entity.pdbx_description
1 polymer ?
#
loop_
_entity_poly.entity_id
_entity_poly.type
_entity_poly.pdbx_seq_one_letter_code
_entity_poly.pdbx_strand_id
1 'polypeptide(L)'
;MSPESRENWKLRLEIFKTILQIITLISIGFAYLSYRDSVSKVDQDTYKMIAANWNDHLALFIEHPNLRPYFFEGRAVTPNNKDKLLIESVAVVRLDKMDAILTFFAQRRAPDKAILGWKTTFADAFRRSPALCEAISGVEGNYGLIVPIAQENCTMQQTR
;
A
#
# COMPACT_ATOMS: atom_id res chain seq x y z
N MET A 1 -33.84 -61.59 1.01
CA MET A 1 -33.67 -60.36 0.21
C MET A 1 -33.76 -60.74 -1.26
N SER A 2 -34.85 -60.35 -1.94
CA SER A 2 -35.09 -60.74 -3.33
C SER A 2 -34.05 -60.10 -4.27
N PRO A 3 -33.78 -60.71 -5.44
CA PRO A 3 -32.88 -60.14 -6.45
C PRO A 3 -33.22 -58.68 -6.78
N GLU A 4 -34.51 -58.38 -6.96
CA GLU A 4 -35.03 -57.03 -7.20
C GLU A 4 -34.71 -56.04 -6.06
N SER A 5 -34.76 -56.49 -4.81
CA SER A 5 -34.44 -55.62 -3.67
C SER A 5 -32.95 -55.30 -3.56
N ARG A 6 -32.06 -56.16 -4.09
CA ARG A 6 -30.61 -55.89 -4.13
C ARG A 6 -30.26 -54.90 -5.25
N GLU A 7 -30.95 -54.98 -6.38
CA GLU A 7 -30.74 -54.11 -7.52
C GLU A 7 -31.21 -52.68 -7.23
N ASN A 8 -32.40 -52.53 -6.64
CA ASN A 8 -32.92 -51.24 -6.17
C ASN A 8 -32.00 -50.58 -5.12
N TRP A 9 -31.36 -51.38 -4.27
CA TRP A 9 -30.40 -50.87 -3.27
C TRP A 9 -29.10 -50.35 -3.92
N LYS A 10 -28.58 -51.06 -4.93
CA LYS A 10 -27.41 -50.61 -5.70
C LYS A 10 -27.71 -49.31 -6.44
N LEU A 11 -28.86 -49.22 -7.11
CA LEU A 11 -29.26 -48.03 -7.86
C LEU A 11 -29.37 -46.79 -6.94
N ARG A 12 -29.93 -46.97 -5.73
CA ARG A 12 -30.00 -45.92 -4.71
C ARG A 12 -28.61 -45.47 -4.23
N LEU A 13 -27.67 -46.40 -4.05
CA LEU A 13 -26.29 -46.08 -3.67
C LEU A 13 -25.55 -45.32 -4.76
N GLU A 14 -25.75 -45.67 -6.03
CA GLU A 14 -25.15 -44.97 -7.16
C GLU A 14 -25.69 -43.54 -7.29
N ILE A 15 -27.02 -43.36 -7.22
CA ILE A 15 -27.65 -42.04 -7.23
C ILE A 15 -27.13 -41.17 -6.07
N PHE A 16 -27.03 -41.74 -4.86
CA PHE A 16 -26.51 -41.01 -3.70
C PHE A 16 -25.05 -40.55 -3.91
N LYS A 17 -24.19 -41.42 -4.45
CA LYS A 17 -22.80 -41.07 -4.77
C LYS A 17 -22.73 -39.94 -5.81
N THR A 18 -23.55 -39.99 -6.85
CA THR A 18 -23.60 -38.94 -7.88
C THR A 18 -24.04 -37.60 -7.28
N ILE A 19 -25.06 -37.60 -6.41
CA ILE A 19 -25.50 -36.38 -5.72
C ILE A 19 -24.36 -35.82 -4.85
N LEU A 20 -23.66 -36.67 -4.09
CA LEU A 20 -22.53 -36.26 -3.26
C LEU A 20 -21.41 -35.62 -4.09
N GLN A 21 -21.10 -36.19 -5.26
CA GLN A 21 -20.11 -35.63 -6.19
C GLN A 21 -20.54 -34.26 -6.71
N ILE A 22 -21.81 -34.10 -7.09
CA ILE A 22 -22.35 -32.82 -7.57
C ILE A 22 -22.28 -31.75 -6.47
N ILE A 23 -22.68 -32.08 -5.23
CA ILE A 23 -22.60 -31.17 -4.08
C ILE A 23 -21.14 -30.74 -3.84
N THR A 24 -20.19 -31.67 -3.95
CA THR A 24 -18.77 -31.39 -3.78
C THR A 24 -18.26 -30.39 -4.83
N LEU A 25 -18.61 -30.59 -6.10
CA LEU A 25 -18.24 -29.65 -7.18
C LEU A 25 -18.84 -28.26 -6.97
N ILE A 26 -20.12 -28.19 -6.57
CA ILE A 26 -20.79 -26.93 -6.24
C ILE A 26 -20.07 -26.22 -5.08
N SER A 27 -19.67 -26.97 -4.06
CA SER A 27 -18.99 -26.43 -2.87
C SER A 27 -17.61 -25.84 -3.23
N ILE A 28 -16.86 -26.51 -4.10
CA ILE A 28 -15.59 -25.99 -4.64
C ILE A 28 -15.83 -24.71 -5.43
N GLY A 29 -16.89 -24.66 -6.25
CA GLY A 29 -17.27 -23.44 -6.98
C GLY A 29 -17.57 -22.26 -6.05
N PHE A 30 -18.35 -22.47 -4.99
CA PHE A 30 -18.62 -21.45 -3.98
C PHE A 30 -17.35 -21.02 -3.23
N ALA A 31 -16.47 -21.96 -2.87
CA ALA A 31 -15.19 -21.65 -2.23
C ALA A 31 -14.33 -20.75 -3.14
N TYR A 32 -14.28 -21.03 -4.44
CA TYR A 32 -13.55 -20.22 -5.41
C TYR A 32 -14.12 -18.80 -5.53
N LEU A 33 -15.45 -18.65 -5.61
CA LEU A 33 -16.10 -17.33 -5.65
C LEU A 33 -15.84 -16.54 -4.36
N SER A 34 -16.01 -17.18 -3.20
CA SER A 34 -15.74 -16.57 -1.89
C SER A 34 -14.28 -16.14 -1.74
N TYR A 35 -13.34 -16.94 -2.26
CA TYR A 35 -11.92 -16.58 -2.28
C TYR A 35 -11.66 -15.31 -3.11
N ARG A 36 -12.26 -15.21 -4.31
CA ARG A 36 -12.11 -14.02 -5.16
C ARG A 36 -12.65 -12.74 -4.48
N ASP A 37 -13.83 -12.83 -3.88
CA ASP A 37 -14.44 -11.70 -3.18
C ASP A 37 -13.62 -11.31 -1.95
N SER A 38 -13.05 -12.29 -1.25
CA SER A 38 -12.20 -12.06 -0.09
C SER A 38 -10.91 -11.33 -0.47
N VAL A 39 -10.26 -11.72 -1.57
CA VAL A 39 -9.06 -11.04 -2.07
C VAL A 39 -9.37 -9.58 -2.40
N SER A 40 -10.49 -9.31 -3.10
CA SER A 40 -10.88 -7.93 -3.43
C SER A 40 -11.15 -7.08 -2.18
N LYS A 41 -11.77 -7.64 -1.14
CA LYS A 41 -12.04 -6.90 0.10
C LYS A 41 -10.75 -6.61 0.87
N VAL A 42 -9.86 -7.58 0.97
CA VAL A 42 -8.55 -7.42 1.62
C VAL A 42 -7.75 -6.30 0.95
N ASP A 43 -7.73 -6.23 -0.39
CA ASP A 43 -7.02 -5.17 -1.09
C ASP A 43 -7.62 -3.77 -0.82
N GLN A 44 -8.95 -3.65 -0.81
CA GLN A 44 -9.62 -2.39 -0.50
C GLN A 44 -9.37 -1.94 0.95
N ASP A 45 -9.46 -2.87 1.90
CA ASP A 45 -9.25 -2.56 3.31
C ASP A 45 -7.80 -2.20 3.59
N THR A 46 -6.86 -2.88 2.91
CA THR A 46 -5.44 -2.54 3.01
C THR A 46 -5.15 -1.17 2.40
N TYR A 47 -5.75 -0.83 1.27
CA TYR A 47 -5.65 0.51 0.69
C TYR A 47 -6.17 1.59 1.64
N LYS A 48 -7.34 1.38 2.25
CA LYS A 48 -7.91 2.30 3.25
C LYS A 48 -6.97 2.47 4.45
N MET A 49 -6.38 1.38 4.93
CA MET A 49 -5.42 1.42 6.03
C MET A 49 -4.17 2.24 5.65
N ILE A 50 -3.64 2.07 4.45
CA ILE A 50 -2.52 2.86 3.93
C ILE A 50 -2.89 4.35 3.86
N ALA A 51 -4.05 4.66 3.29
CA ALA A 51 -4.53 6.04 3.19
C ALA A 51 -4.75 6.67 4.57
N ALA A 52 -5.30 5.93 5.53
CA ALA A 52 -5.45 6.37 6.92
C ALA A 52 -4.10 6.64 7.57
N ASN A 53 -3.15 5.71 7.47
CA ASN A 53 -1.80 5.87 8.04
C ASN A 53 -1.03 7.08 7.45
N TRP A 54 -1.26 7.38 6.17
CA TRP A 54 -0.76 8.58 5.52
C TRP A 54 -1.44 9.84 6.06
N ASN A 55 -2.76 9.83 6.20
CA ASN A 55 -3.51 10.95 6.78
C ASN A 55 -3.13 11.23 8.23
N ASP A 56 -2.88 10.20 9.04
CA ASP A 56 -2.38 10.34 10.41
C ASP A 56 -1.01 11.04 10.43
N HIS A 57 -0.15 10.70 9.47
CA HIS A 57 1.12 11.41 9.31
C HIS A 57 0.91 12.87 8.90
N LEU A 58 -0.08 13.18 8.08
CA LEU A 58 -0.41 14.56 7.73
C LEU A 58 -1.00 15.35 8.91
N ALA A 59 -1.72 14.70 9.82
CA ALA A 59 -2.27 15.31 11.02
C ALA A 59 -1.17 15.89 11.94
N LEU A 60 0.03 15.30 11.94
CA LEU A 60 1.20 15.84 12.64
C LEU A 60 1.49 17.31 12.28
N PHE A 61 1.23 17.73 11.05
CA PHE A 61 1.43 19.13 10.62
C PHE A 61 0.31 20.07 11.05
N ILE A 62 -0.84 19.53 11.47
CA ILE A 62 -1.92 20.29 12.12
C ILE A 62 -1.55 20.51 13.59
N GLU A 63 -1.04 19.46 14.25
CA GLU A 63 -0.61 19.50 15.65
C GLU A 63 0.67 20.33 15.84
N HIS A 64 1.58 20.29 14.87
CA HIS A 64 2.84 21.01 14.87
C HIS A 64 2.96 21.93 13.64
N PRO A 65 2.19 23.05 13.60
CA PRO A 65 2.13 23.92 12.43
C PRO A 65 3.46 24.60 12.10
N ASN A 66 4.38 24.71 13.08
CA ASN A 66 5.73 25.22 12.88
C ASN A 66 6.57 24.36 11.91
N LEU A 67 6.22 23.08 11.72
CA LEU A 67 6.91 22.20 10.78
C LEU A 67 6.44 22.41 9.34
N ARG A 68 5.19 22.85 9.14
CA ARG A 68 4.56 22.95 7.82
C ARG A 68 5.38 23.73 6.77
N PRO A 69 6.02 24.87 7.09
CA PRO A 69 6.79 25.62 6.11
C PRO A 69 7.94 24.82 5.46
N TYR A 70 8.54 23.90 6.21
CA TYR A 70 9.68 23.09 5.74
C TYR A 70 9.25 21.97 4.78
N PHE A 71 8.00 21.51 4.89
CA PHE A 71 7.49 20.35 4.15
C PHE A 71 6.53 20.71 3.00
N PHE A 72 5.90 21.88 3.05
CA PHE A 72 4.86 22.25 2.08
C PHE A 72 5.08 23.60 1.41
N GLU A 73 5.98 24.44 1.94
CA GLU A 73 6.15 25.84 1.53
C GLU A 73 7.58 26.16 1.07
N GLY A 74 8.46 25.17 0.95
CA GLY A 74 9.80 25.37 0.40
C GLY A 74 10.79 26.02 1.36
N ARG A 75 10.49 26.14 2.67
CA ARG A 75 11.45 26.71 3.62
C ARG A 75 12.62 25.75 3.85
N ALA A 76 13.84 26.21 3.61
CA ALA A 76 15.06 25.46 3.92
C ALA A 76 15.30 25.35 5.43
N VAL A 77 15.91 24.24 5.85
CA VAL A 77 16.35 24.03 7.24
C VAL A 77 17.71 24.71 7.42
N THR A 78 17.81 25.65 8.37
CA THR A 78 19.08 26.30 8.67
C THR A 78 19.84 25.54 9.76
N PRO A 79 21.19 25.56 9.76
CA PRO A 79 21.99 24.84 10.78
C PRO A 79 21.68 25.23 12.23
N ASN A 80 21.30 26.50 12.46
CA ASN A 80 20.99 27.04 13.79
C ASN A 80 19.50 26.97 14.14
N ASN A 81 18.69 26.25 13.35
CA ASN A 81 17.27 26.09 13.67
C ASN A 81 17.10 25.20 14.92
N LYS A 82 16.45 25.73 15.95
CA LYS A 82 16.16 25.00 17.19
C LYS A 82 15.36 23.70 16.97
N ASP A 83 14.57 23.65 15.90
CA ASP A 83 13.71 22.50 15.57
C ASP A 83 14.38 21.59 14.51
N LYS A 84 15.66 21.79 14.18
CA LYS A 84 16.36 21.06 13.10
C LYS A 84 16.23 19.54 13.24
N LEU A 85 16.58 18.99 14.40
CA LEU A 85 16.53 17.54 14.64
C LEU A 85 15.10 16.97 14.52
N LEU A 86 14.10 17.75 14.94
CA LEU A 86 12.70 17.37 14.80
C LEU A 86 12.29 17.34 13.33
N ILE A 87 12.66 18.35 12.55
CA ILE A 87 12.38 18.42 11.11
C ILE A 87 13.04 17.24 10.38
N GLU A 88 14.31 16.96 10.66
CA GLU A 88 15.04 15.82 10.08
C GLU A 88 14.37 14.48 10.43
N SER A 89 13.99 14.29 11.69
CA SER A 89 13.32 13.06 12.14
C SER A 89 11.98 12.87 11.44
N VAL A 90 11.18 13.93 11.32
CA VAL A 90 9.88 13.90 10.62
C VAL A 90 10.08 13.62 9.12
N ALA A 91 11.16 14.14 8.52
CA ALA A 91 11.50 13.88 7.13
C ALA A 91 11.82 12.39 6.90
N VAL A 92 12.65 11.78 7.76
CA VAL A 92 12.97 10.34 7.68
C VAL A 92 11.71 9.49 7.83
N VAL A 93 10.87 9.73 8.86
CA VAL A 93 9.61 8.99 9.04
C VAL A 93 8.69 9.13 7.84
N ARG A 94 8.67 10.32 7.21
CA ARG A 94 7.89 10.55 5.98
C ARG A 94 8.45 9.74 4.82
N LEU A 95 9.77 9.68 4.64
CA LEU A 95 10.43 8.85 3.62
C LEU A 95 10.13 7.36 3.82
N ASP A 96 10.21 6.86 5.06
CA ASP A 96 9.85 5.47 5.41
C ASP A 96 8.42 5.13 4.99
N LYS A 97 7.46 6.02 5.29
CA LYS A 97 6.07 5.84 4.88
C LYS A 97 5.92 5.85 3.37
N MET A 98 6.57 6.78 2.67
CA MET A 98 6.51 6.83 1.21
C MET A 98 7.06 5.55 0.57
N ASP A 99 8.25 5.10 0.98
CA ASP A 99 8.87 3.89 0.42
C ASP A 99 8.08 2.64 0.79
N ALA A 100 7.56 2.53 2.02
CA ALA A 100 6.70 1.42 2.43
C ALA A 100 5.44 1.32 1.57
N ILE A 101 4.81 2.46 1.24
CA ILE A 101 3.65 2.51 0.34
C ILE A 101 4.05 2.01 -1.06
N LEU A 102 5.17 2.48 -1.61
CA LEU A 102 5.61 2.03 -2.94
C LEU A 102 5.95 0.54 -2.94
N THR A 103 6.66 0.06 -1.93
CA THR A 103 7.05 -1.33 -1.73
C THR A 103 5.83 -2.24 -1.64
N PHE A 104 4.79 -1.81 -0.92
CA PHE A 104 3.52 -2.54 -0.82
C PHE A 104 2.89 -2.80 -2.20
N PHE A 105 2.82 -1.79 -3.06
CA PHE A 105 2.25 -1.92 -4.41
C PHE A 105 3.15 -2.74 -5.34
N ALA A 106 4.47 -2.57 -5.22
CA ALA A 106 5.44 -3.34 -6.01
C ALA A 106 5.37 -4.84 -5.69
N GLN A 107 5.29 -5.22 -4.41
CA GLN A 107 5.17 -6.62 -3.97
C GLN A 107 3.88 -7.29 -4.49
N ARG A 108 2.79 -6.53 -4.62
CA ARG A 108 1.52 -7.01 -5.18
C ARG A 108 1.46 -7.00 -6.71
N ARG A 109 2.52 -6.57 -7.39
CA ARG A 109 2.55 -6.39 -8.85
C ARG A 109 1.36 -5.54 -9.33
N ALA A 110 0.99 -4.54 -8.53
CA ALA A 110 -0.11 -3.65 -8.88
C ALA A 110 0.21 -2.94 -10.20
N PRO A 111 -0.79 -2.73 -11.08
CA PRO A 111 -0.54 -2.04 -12.34
C PRO A 111 -0.13 -0.60 -12.08
N ASP A 112 0.72 -0.02 -12.94
CA ASP A 112 1.27 1.33 -12.73
C ASP A 112 0.20 2.41 -12.52
N LYS A 113 -0.97 2.25 -13.16
CA LYS A 113 -2.12 3.16 -12.96
C LYS A 113 -2.62 3.21 -11.51
N ALA A 114 -2.47 2.13 -10.74
CA ALA A 114 -2.92 2.03 -9.35
C ALA A 114 -1.97 2.77 -8.40
N ILE A 115 -0.67 2.85 -8.75
CA ILE A 115 0.36 3.54 -7.94
C ILE A 115 0.57 4.99 -8.38
N LEU A 116 0.10 5.37 -9.57
CA LEU A 116 0.33 6.70 -10.15
C LEU A 116 -0.06 7.84 -9.21
N GLY A 117 -1.22 7.75 -8.54
CA GLY A 117 -1.66 8.78 -7.59
C GLY A 117 -0.67 9.00 -6.44
N TRP A 118 -0.09 7.91 -5.91
CA TRP A 118 0.94 7.98 -4.88
C TRP A 118 2.26 8.54 -5.43
N LYS A 119 2.72 8.08 -6.60
CA LYS A 119 3.91 8.62 -7.26
C LYS A 119 3.80 10.14 -7.48
N THR A 120 2.67 10.63 -7.96
CA THR A 120 2.42 12.07 -8.13
C THR A 120 2.40 12.83 -6.80
N THR A 121 1.79 12.24 -5.76
CA THR A 121 1.77 12.84 -4.41
C THR A 121 3.18 12.98 -3.84
N PHE A 122 4.03 11.96 -4.00
CA PHE A 122 5.40 11.97 -3.50
C PHE A 122 6.29 12.91 -4.32
N ALA A 123 6.12 12.94 -5.64
CA ALA A 123 6.79 13.90 -6.51
C ALA A 123 6.47 15.36 -6.13
N ASP A 124 5.21 15.68 -5.81
CA ASP A 124 4.83 17.02 -5.30
C ASP A 124 5.44 17.31 -3.92
N ALA A 125 5.48 16.32 -3.03
CA ALA A 125 6.11 16.47 -1.71
C ALA A 125 7.61 16.81 -1.82
N PHE A 126 8.37 16.11 -2.67
CA PHE A 126 9.79 16.42 -2.90
C PHE A 126 9.98 17.81 -3.52
N ARG A 127 9.19 18.18 -4.54
CA ARG A 127 9.26 19.50 -5.18
C ARG A 127 9.03 20.67 -4.22
N ARG A 128 8.33 20.45 -3.11
CA ARG A 128 7.97 21.50 -2.13
C ARG A 128 8.79 21.47 -0.84
N SER A 129 9.61 20.45 -0.63
CA SER A 129 10.25 20.20 0.67
C SER A 129 11.76 20.03 0.55
N PRO A 130 12.53 21.11 0.72
CA PRO A 130 13.98 21.02 0.81
C PRO A 130 14.42 20.06 1.92
N ALA A 131 13.68 20.01 3.04
CA ALA A 131 13.94 19.09 4.13
C ALA A 131 13.84 17.61 3.72
N LEU A 132 12.93 17.26 2.80
CA LEU A 132 12.84 15.88 2.29
C LEU A 132 14.00 15.57 1.34
N CYS A 133 14.39 16.54 0.51
CA CYS A 133 15.50 16.39 -0.42
C CYS A 133 16.86 16.28 0.28
N GLU A 134 17.07 17.06 1.35
CA GLU A 134 18.25 16.93 2.20
C GLU A 134 18.24 15.57 2.90
N ALA A 135 17.12 15.19 3.52
CA ALA A 135 17.01 13.93 4.25
C ALA A 135 17.34 12.74 3.35
N ILE A 136 16.71 12.60 2.17
CA ILE A 136 16.92 11.44 1.30
C ILE A 136 18.36 11.33 0.81
N SER A 137 19.04 12.45 0.54
CA SER A 137 20.44 12.47 0.10
C SER A 137 21.40 11.87 1.13
N GLY A 138 21.07 11.96 2.43
CA GLY A 138 21.87 11.40 3.52
C GLY A 138 21.67 9.90 3.75
N VAL A 139 20.65 9.29 3.14
CA VAL A 139 20.18 7.93 3.44
C VAL A 139 19.81 7.12 2.20
N GLU A 140 20.24 7.54 1.00
CA GLU A 140 19.83 6.91 -0.27
C GLU A 140 20.01 5.39 -0.28
N GLY A 141 21.07 4.87 0.36
CA GLY A 141 21.34 3.43 0.44
C GLY A 141 20.30 2.61 1.22
N ASN A 142 19.42 3.25 1.99
CA ASN A 142 18.38 2.58 2.77
C ASN A 142 17.05 2.45 2.02
N TYR A 143 16.92 3.11 0.86
CA TYR A 143 15.66 3.22 0.14
C TYR A 143 15.79 2.75 -1.31
N GLY A 144 14.72 2.16 -1.85
CA GLY A 144 14.73 1.62 -3.20
C GLY A 144 13.83 2.39 -4.16
N LEU A 145 12.53 2.38 -3.90
CA LEU A 145 11.52 2.81 -4.87
C LEU A 145 11.26 4.31 -4.83
N ILE A 146 11.53 4.95 -3.69
CA ILE A 146 11.35 6.39 -3.53
C ILE A 146 12.52 7.21 -4.09
N VAL A 147 13.72 6.62 -4.18
CA VAL A 147 14.96 7.32 -4.61
C VAL A 147 14.84 7.91 -6.03
N PRO A 148 14.36 7.18 -7.06
CA PRO A 148 14.21 7.76 -8.39
C PRO A 148 13.25 8.95 -8.42
N ILE A 149 12.15 8.87 -7.66
CA ILE A 149 11.18 9.96 -7.54
C ILE A 149 11.84 11.18 -6.89
N ALA A 150 12.64 10.97 -5.85
CA ALA A 150 13.38 12.04 -5.20
C ALA A 150 14.38 12.72 -6.15
N GLN A 151 15.20 11.93 -6.85
CA GLN A 151 16.23 12.45 -7.77
C GLN A 151 15.65 13.33 -8.88
N GLU A 152 14.52 12.91 -9.46
CA GLU A 152 13.82 13.67 -10.50
C GLU A 152 13.20 14.98 -9.99
N ASN A 153 12.83 15.05 -8.70
CA ASN A 153 12.01 16.14 -8.16
C ASN A 153 12.78 17.10 -7.24
N CYS A 154 13.92 16.68 -6.69
CA CYS A 154 14.76 17.51 -5.82
C CYS A 154 15.69 18.46 -6.59
N THR A 155 16.09 18.09 -7.81
CA THR A 155 16.97 18.89 -8.69
C THR A 155 16.37 20.24 -9.10
N MET A 156 15.04 20.39 -9.07
CA MET A 156 14.37 21.65 -9.42
C MET A 156 14.48 22.76 -8.35
N GLN A 157 14.95 22.45 -7.13
CA GLN A 157 15.08 23.44 -6.06
C GLN A 157 16.46 24.13 -5.99
N GLN A 158 17.49 23.59 -6.65
CA GLN A 158 18.86 24.15 -6.60
C GLN A 158 19.09 25.28 -7.62
N THR A 159 18.12 25.58 -8.48
CA THR A 159 18.23 26.58 -9.57
C THR A 159 17.39 27.85 -9.35
N ARG A 160 16.80 28.02 -8.15
CA ARG A 160 16.08 29.24 -7.74
C ARG A 160 16.73 29.84 -6.50
#